data_AF-A0A1U9NLA4-F1
#
_entry.id   AF-A0A1U9NLA4-F1
#
_cell.length_a   1.000
_cell.length_b   1.000
_cell.length_c   1.000
_cell.angle_alpha   90.00
_cell.angle_beta   90.00
_cell.angle_gamma   90.00
#
_symmetry.space_group_name_H-M   'P 1'
#
loop_
_entity.id
_entity.type
_entity.pdbx_description
1 polymer ?
#
loop_
_entity_poly.entity_id
_entity_poly.type
_entity_poly.pdbx_seq_one_letter_code
_entity_poly.pdbx_strand_id
1 'polypeptide(L)'
;MAKKNKTTARTRSQSKTVKSNQKKKRSKNFNPILRFSPTAWAKLLYFRDKSDNEVAGFAVTDTDDLLYVREFVTITQQVTSVTVSFHDEAVADYFDRQVDAGKRPEQFARVWLHTHPSDSPTPSATDNETFARVFGSCQWAVMFILAEDDNTFAKLRFNVGPGADMLIPVRVDYGCQFGPTDHDSWDAEYEQNVIEIPWASTSADALNLAGSEHDEFWDDLVVSNDMIDQLEALDPATRRSVMDELAQRPDLWDDESEVFI
;
A
#
# COMPACT_ATOMS: atom_id res chain seq x y z
N MET A 1 70.13 -58.99 31.77
CA MET A 1 69.18 -59.94 31.14
C MET A 1 67.84 -59.84 31.84
N ALA A 2 66.77 -59.98 31.06
CA ALA A 2 65.42 -59.48 31.29
C ALA A 2 64.56 -60.20 32.36
N LYS A 3 63.53 -59.48 32.83
CA LYS A 3 62.12 -59.88 33.11
C LYS A 3 61.51 -58.83 34.08
N LYS A 4 60.25 -58.40 34.02
CA LYS A 4 59.11 -58.50 33.09
C LYS A 4 58.06 -57.49 33.60
N ASN A 5 57.29 -56.90 32.68
CA ASN A 5 56.20 -55.96 32.89
C ASN A 5 55.02 -56.51 33.72
N LYS A 6 54.24 -55.60 34.34
CA LYS A 6 52.78 -55.61 34.32
C LYS A 6 52.24 -54.22 34.69
N THR A 7 51.88 -53.43 33.68
CA THR A 7 51.13 -52.17 33.84
C THR A 7 49.70 -52.42 33.40
N THR A 8 48.78 -52.11 34.30
CA THR A 8 47.33 -52.29 34.22
C THR A 8 46.73 -51.38 33.16
N ALA A 9 46.02 -51.95 32.19
CA ALA A 9 45.20 -51.23 31.23
C ALA A 9 43.91 -50.75 31.90
N ARG A 10 43.66 -49.44 31.90
CA ARG A 10 42.40 -48.83 32.35
C ARG A 10 41.73 -48.18 31.14
N THR A 11 40.65 -48.80 30.69
CA THR A 11 39.82 -48.44 29.54
C THR A 11 39.16 -47.07 29.77
N ARG A 12 39.39 -46.12 28.86
CA ARG A 12 38.79 -44.79 28.88
C ARG A 12 37.57 -44.80 27.93
N SER A 13 36.37 -44.77 28.50
CA SER A 13 35.12 -44.67 27.75
C SER A 13 35.04 -43.31 27.05
N GLN A 14 35.08 -43.30 25.72
CA GLN A 14 34.73 -42.12 24.92
C GLN A 14 33.20 -41.95 24.94
N SER A 15 32.72 -40.95 25.68
CA SER A 15 31.34 -40.49 25.55
C SER A 15 31.18 -39.77 24.21
N LYS A 16 30.43 -40.38 23.28
CA LYS A 16 30.01 -39.74 22.04
C LYS A 16 28.92 -38.73 22.37
N THR A 17 29.29 -37.44 22.42
CA THR A 17 28.34 -36.33 22.49
C THR A 17 27.59 -36.24 21.16
N VAL A 18 26.32 -36.66 21.17
CA VAL A 18 25.39 -36.52 20.05
C VAL A 18 25.10 -35.03 19.88
N LYS A 19 25.74 -34.40 18.88
CA LYS A 19 25.43 -33.02 18.48
C LYS A 19 24.07 -33.01 17.82
N SER A 20 23.10 -32.38 18.49
CA SER A 20 21.77 -32.10 17.97
C SER A 20 21.88 -31.26 16.70
N ASN A 21 21.50 -31.87 15.58
CA ASN A 21 21.43 -31.23 14.28
C ASN A 21 20.12 -30.41 14.22
N GLN A 22 20.07 -29.30 14.96
CA GLN A 22 19.01 -28.31 14.78
C GLN A 22 19.18 -27.70 13.39
N LYS A 23 18.33 -28.14 12.46
CA LYS A 23 18.11 -27.51 11.16
C LYS A 23 17.84 -26.02 11.38
N LYS A 24 18.88 -25.19 11.26
CA LYS A 24 18.74 -23.76 11.01
C LYS A 24 17.95 -23.64 9.70
N LYS A 25 16.65 -23.37 9.79
CA LYS A 25 15.89 -22.80 8.68
C LYS A 25 16.67 -21.58 8.24
N ARG A 26 17.32 -21.66 7.08
CA ARG A 26 17.98 -20.52 6.45
C ARG A 26 16.91 -19.44 6.34
N SER A 27 17.04 -18.35 7.10
CA SER A 27 16.27 -17.15 6.80
C SER A 27 16.63 -16.83 5.36
N LYS A 28 15.68 -17.00 4.44
CA LYS A 28 15.85 -16.45 3.09
C LYS A 28 16.17 -14.98 3.32
N ASN A 29 17.29 -14.50 2.79
CA ASN A 29 17.60 -13.07 2.81
C ASN A 29 16.38 -12.39 2.18
N PHE A 30 15.56 -11.74 3.01
CA PHE A 30 14.33 -11.12 2.57
C PHE A 30 14.75 -9.77 1.97
N ASN A 31 15.07 -9.80 0.68
CA ASN A 31 15.23 -8.60 -0.11
C ASN A 31 13.87 -8.34 -0.77
N PRO A 32 13.02 -7.49 -0.18
CA PRO A 32 11.72 -7.17 -0.76
C PRO A 32 11.92 -6.55 -2.15
N ILE A 33 11.10 -6.98 -3.10
CA ILE A 33 11.06 -6.48 -4.49
C ILE A 33 9.60 -6.22 -4.80
N LEU A 34 9.28 -5.01 -5.25
CA LEU A 34 7.96 -4.71 -5.77
C LEU A 34 7.85 -5.30 -7.18
N ARG A 35 6.90 -6.20 -7.37
CA ARG A 35 6.68 -6.86 -8.66
C ARG A 35 5.34 -6.45 -9.24
N PHE A 36 5.30 -6.27 -10.54
CA PHE A 36 4.09 -5.95 -11.28
C PHE A 36 3.70 -7.10 -12.19
N SER A 37 2.39 -7.36 -12.30
CA SER A 37 1.86 -8.10 -13.42
C SER A 37 2.11 -7.31 -14.72
N PRO A 38 2.38 -7.98 -15.86
CA PRO A 38 2.54 -7.29 -17.13
C PRO A 38 1.34 -6.41 -17.49
N THR A 39 0.12 -6.84 -17.16
CA THR A 39 -1.10 -6.07 -17.39
C THR A 39 -1.17 -4.81 -16.52
N ALA A 40 -0.83 -4.89 -15.23
CA ALA A 40 -0.81 -3.72 -14.35
C ALA A 40 0.28 -2.73 -14.76
N TRP A 41 1.46 -3.23 -15.14
CA TRP A 41 2.55 -2.39 -15.65
C TRP A 41 2.15 -1.69 -16.95
N ALA A 42 1.54 -2.41 -17.89
CA ALA A 42 1.05 -1.84 -19.14
C ALA A 42 -0.03 -0.78 -18.90
N LYS A 43 -0.97 -1.02 -17.98
CA LYS A 43 -1.99 -0.03 -17.59
C LYS A 43 -1.35 1.23 -17.01
N LEU A 44 -0.36 1.09 -16.14
CA LEU A 44 0.32 2.22 -15.52
C LEU A 44 1.06 3.08 -16.55
N LEU A 45 1.79 2.46 -17.49
CA LEU A 45 2.41 3.15 -18.62
C LEU A 45 1.36 3.84 -19.50
N TYR A 46 0.25 3.15 -19.77
CA TYR A 46 -0.84 3.70 -20.56
C TYR A 46 -1.43 4.96 -19.92
N PHE A 47 -1.64 4.96 -18.60
CA PHE A 47 -2.19 6.11 -17.88
C PHE A 47 -1.19 7.26 -17.81
N ARG A 48 0.11 6.97 -17.63
CA ARG A 48 1.18 7.97 -17.70
C ARG A 48 1.18 8.68 -19.06
N ASP A 49 1.09 7.93 -20.15
CA ASP A 49 1.25 8.46 -21.51
C ASP A 49 -0.03 9.11 -22.06
N LYS A 50 -1.11 9.16 -21.27
CA LYS A 50 -2.41 9.75 -21.68
C LYS A 50 -2.43 11.27 -21.60
N SER A 51 -1.65 11.87 -20.71
CA SER A 51 -1.63 13.31 -20.46
C SER A 51 -0.31 13.75 -19.85
N ASP A 52 -0.04 15.05 -19.87
CA ASP A 52 1.10 15.66 -19.16
C ASP A 52 0.83 15.88 -17.66
N ASN A 53 -0.18 15.21 -17.08
CA ASN A 53 -0.55 15.29 -15.67
C ASN A 53 -0.02 14.10 -14.87
N GLU A 54 0.15 14.30 -13.56
CA GLU A 54 0.35 13.19 -12.63
C GLU A 54 -0.90 12.33 -12.56
N VAL A 55 -0.72 11.02 -12.42
CA VAL A 55 -1.82 10.07 -12.22
C VAL A 55 -1.47 9.17 -11.06
N ALA A 56 -2.36 9.05 -10.09
CA ALA A 56 -2.17 8.23 -8.91
C ALA A 56 -3.24 7.17 -8.76
N GLY A 57 -2.93 6.15 -7.96
CA GLY A 57 -3.88 5.12 -7.61
C GLY A 57 -3.29 4.09 -6.67
N PHE A 58 -4.06 3.03 -6.46
CA PHE A 58 -3.74 1.97 -5.54
C PHE A 58 -3.40 0.68 -6.28
N ALA A 59 -2.47 -0.07 -5.73
CA ALA A 59 -2.19 -1.42 -6.17
C ALA A 59 -3.09 -2.42 -5.46
N VAL A 60 -3.66 -3.35 -6.22
CA VAL A 60 -4.39 -4.51 -5.69
C VAL A 60 -3.49 -5.75 -5.78
N THR A 61 -3.42 -6.50 -4.67
CA THR A 61 -2.53 -7.65 -4.48
C THR A 61 -3.29 -8.84 -3.90
N ASP A 62 -2.69 -10.03 -3.99
CA ASP A 62 -3.23 -11.24 -3.36
C ASP A 62 -2.74 -11.37 -1.92
N THR A 63 -3.50 -12.07 -1.06
CA THR A 63 -3.18 -12.22 0.37
C THR A 63 -1.83 -12.89 0.64
N ASP A 64 -1.38 -13.73 -0.28
CA ASP A 64 -0.16 -14.52 -0.14
C ASP A 64 1.10 -13.77 -0.60
N ASP A 65 0.92 -12.64 -1.31
CA ASP A 65 2.01 -11.91 -1.96
C ASP A 65 1.71 -10.41 -2.09
N LEU A 66 1.79 -9.71 -0.95
CA LEU A 66 1.44 -8.29 -0.83
C LEU A 66 2.38 -7.33 -1.58
N LEU A 67 3.49 -7.83 -2.13
CA LEU A 67 4.41 -7.05 -2.97
C LEU A 67 4.31 -7.42 -4.46
N TYR A 68 3.31 -8.23 -4.84
CA TYR A 68 2.96 -8.50 -6.23
C TYR A 68 1.70 -7.71 -6.61
N VAL A 69 1.91 -6.61 -7.33
CA VAL A 69 0.86 -5.77 -7.91
C VAL A 69 0.18 -6.52 -9.04
N ARG A 70 -1.03 -7.00 -8.77
CA ARG A 70 -1.86 -7.69 -9.76
C ARG A 70 -2.57 -6.71 -10.67
N GLU A 71 -3.12 -5.65 -10.08
CA GLU A 71 -3.89 -4.60 -10.75
C GLU A 71 -3.51 -3.23 -10.19
N PHE A 72 -3.58 -2.22 -11.06
CA PHE A 72 -3.52 -0.80 -10.71
C PHE A 72 -4.92 -0.22 -10.90
N VAL A 73 -5.42 0.51 -9.90
CA VAL A 73 -6.76 1.11 -9.91
C VAL A 73 -6.64 2.59 -9.56
N THR A 74 -7.19 3.46 -10.41
CA THR A 74 -7.35 4.87 -10.07
C THR A 74 -8.63 5.10 -9.28
N ILE A 75 -8.62 6.18 -8.52
CA ILE A 75 -9.78 6.71 -7.80
C ILE A 75 -9.96 8.15 -8.28
N THR A 76 -11.18 8.66 -8.20
CA THR A 76 -11.47 10.07 -8.50
C THR A 76 -10.47 10.98 -7.81
N GLN A 77 -9.79 11.79 -8.62
CA GLN A 77 -8.65 12.60 -8.23
C GLN A 77 -8.60 13.88 -9.06
N GLN A 78 -8.09 14.93 -8.43
CA GLN A 78 -7.72 16.16 -9.10
C GLN A 78 -6.23 16.14 -9.39
N VAL A 79 -5.87 16.43 -10.64
CA VAL A 79 -4.49 16.33 -11.11
C VAL A 79 -4.02 17.61 -11.78
N THR A 80 -2.72 17.83 -11.63
CA THR A 80 -1.92 18.80 -12.37
C THR A 80 -0.65 18.11 -12.85
N SER A 81 0.20 18.82 -13.57
CA SER A 81 1.52 18.31 -13.99
C SER A 81 2.52 18.07 -12.85
N VAL A 82 2.19 18.44 -11.59
CA VAL A 82 3.13 18.39 -10.46
C VAL A 82 2.51 17.93 -9.14
N THR A 83 1.20 17.67 -9.11
CA THR A 83 0.49 17.25 -7.89
C THR A 83 -0.79 16.51 -8.23
N VAL A 84 -1.13 15.54 -7.38
CA VAL A 84 -2.37 14.77 -7.38
C VAL A 84 -3.02 14.78 -5.99
N SER A 85 -4.36 14.90 -5.95
CA SER A 85 -5.16 14.76 -4.73
C SER A 85 -6.38 13.89 -4.97
N PHE A 86 -6.60 12.87 -4.13
CA PHE A 86 -7.80 12.03 -4.19
C PHE A 86 -9.02 12.75 -3.59
N HIS A 87 -10.21 12.39 -4.07
CA HIS A 87 -11.47 12.81 -3.47
C HIS A 87 -11.83 11.85 -2.32
N ASP A 88 -12.06 12.36 -1.12
CA ASP A 88 -12.23 11.51 0.08
C ASP A 88 -13.42 10.57 -0.03
N GLU A 89 -14.56 11.05 -0.53
CA GLU A 89 -15.75 10.22 -0.78
C GLU A 89 -15.42 9.04 -1.70
N ALA A 90 -14.62 9.28 -2.75
CA ALA A 90 -14.24 8.23 -3.69
C ALA A 90 -13.25 7.23 -3.09
N VAL A 91 -12.40 7.67 -2.14
CA VAL A 91 -11.53 6.78 -1.35
C VAL A 91 -12.37 5.93 -0.42
N ALA A 92 -13.31 6.51 0.31
CA ALA A 92 -14.22 5.78 1.20
C ALA A 92 -15.03 4.72 0.41
N ASP A 93 -15.68 5.13 -0.69
CA ASP A 93 -16.43 4.24 -1.57
C ASP A 93 -15.57 3.12 -2.15
N TYR A 94 -14.30 3.40 -2.46
CA TYR A 94 -13.36 2.36 -2.90
C TYR A 94 -13.06 1.38 -1.77
N PHE A 95 -12.80 1.87 -0.55
CA PHE A 95 -12.47 1.01 0.60
C PHE A 95 -13.64 0.08 0.94
N ASP A 96 -14.86 0.62 1.00
CA ASP A 96 -16.07 -0.16 1.29
C ASP A 96 -16.28 -1.24 0.24
N ARG A 97 -16.21 -0.90 -1.05
CA ARG A 97 -16.31 -1.90 -2.13
C ARG A 97 -15.25 -3.01 -2.05
N GLN A 98 -14.03 -2.70 -1.62
CA GLN A 98 -12.98 -3.72 -1.48
C GLN A 98 -13.22 -4.62 -0.26
N VAL A 99 -13.73 -4.05 0.84
CA VAL A 99 -14.10 -4.79 2.06
C VAL A 99 -15.30 -5.70 1.79
N ASP A 100 -16.33 -5.22 1.10
CA ASP A 100 -17.49 -6.00 0.67
C ASP A 100 -17.09 -7.15 -0.27
N ALA A 101 -16.08 -6.92 -1.11
CA ALA A 101 -15.46 -7.95 -1.94
C ALA A 101 -14.58 -8.95 -1.14
N GLY A 102 -14.54 -8.82 0.20
CA GLY A 102 -13.80 -9.69 1.11
C GLY A 102 -12.29 -9.46 1.13
N LYS A 103 -11.80 -8.35 0.58
CA LYS A 103 -10.36 -8.03 0.60
C LYS A 103 -9.98 -7.33 1.91
N ARG A 104 -8.74 -7.57 2.34
CA ARG A 104 -8.17 -6.89 3.51
C ARG A 104 -7.49 -5.58 3.07
N PRO A 105 -7.44 -4.52 3.89
CA PRO A 105 -6.74 -3.28 3.55
C PRO A 105 -5.28 -3.48 3.11
N GLU A 106 -4.60 -4.49 3.67
CA GLU A 106 -3.26 -4.93 3.25
C GLU A 106 -3.14 -5.18 1.73
N GLN A 107 -4.23 -5.61 1.10
CA GLN A 107 -4.24 -6.01 -0.30
C GLN A 107 -4.46 -4.85 -1.27
N PHE A 108 -5.11 -3.76 -0.85
CA PHE A 108 -5.60 -2.73 -1.77
C PHE A 108 -5.29 -1.29 -1.32
N ALA A 109 -4.86 -1.09 -0.07
CA ALA A 109 -4.69 0.23 0.54
C ALA A 109 -3.27 0.46 1.09
N ARG A 110 -2.30 -0.41 0.79
CA ARG A 110 -0.92 -0.30 1.31
C ARG A 110 0.13 0.05 0.26
N VAL A 111 -0.23 -0.01 -1.02
CA VAL A 111 0.70 0.29 -2.12
C VAL A 111 0.11 1.43 -2.92
N TRP A 112 0.70 2.60 -2.76
CA TRP A 112 0.35 3.81 -3.49
C TRP A 112 1.30 3.97 -4.68
N LEU A 113 0.72 4.10 -5.86
CA LEU A 113 1.42 4.24 -7.13
C LEU A 113 1.07 5.61 -7.72
N HIS A 114 2.06 6.39 -8.16
CA HIS A 114 1.81 7.58 -8.96
C HIS A 114 2.84 7.77 -10.07
N THR A 115 2.51 8.60 -11.05
CA THR A 115 3.37 8.90 -12.20
C THR A 115 3.85 10.34 -12.14
N HIS A 116 5.09 10.58 -12.59
CA HIS A 116 5.60 11.92 -12.85
C HIS A 116 5.70 12.13 -14.36
N PRO A 117 5.14 13.22 -14.90
CA PRO A 117 5.28 13.60 -16.31
C PRO A 117 6.66 14.24 -16.60
N SER A 118 7.66 13.95 -15.77
CA SER A 118 9.03 14.43 -15.96
C SER A 118 10.02 13.28 -15.75
N ASP A 119 11.27 13.47 -16.20
CA ASP A 119 12.34 12.46 -16.18
C ASP A 119 12.83 12.05 -14.77
N SER A 120 12.21 12.53 -13.69
CA SER A 120 12.66 12.24 -12.32
C SER A 120 11.60 11.46 -11.55
N PRO A 121 11.87 10.20 -11.17
CA PRO A 121 11.00 9.43 -10.29
C PRO A 121 11.23 9.77 -8.81
N THR A 122 12.02 10.80 -8.50
CA THR A 122 12.32 11.16 -7.10
C THR A 122 11.10 11.81 -6.45
N PRO A 123 10.68 11.37 -5.25
CA PRO A 123 9.52 11.97 -4.57
C PRO A 123 9.78 13.44 -4.24
N SER A 124 8.77 14.27 -4.48
CA SER A 124 8.70 15.66 -4.05
C SER A 124 8.50 15.79 -2.54
N ALA A 125 8.50 17.03 -2.02
CA ALA A 125 8.13 17.28 -0.63
C ALA A 125 6.66 16.88 -0.35
N THR A 126 5.77 17.22 -1.28
CA THR A 126 4.33 16.90 -1.23
C THR A 126 4.09 15.40 -1.18
N ASP A 127 4.83 14.60 -1.94
CA ASP A 127 4.68 13.13 -1.95
C ASP A 127 5.07 12.53 -0.60
N ASN A 128 6.16 13.03 -0.01
CA ASN A 128 6.62 12.55 1.29
C ASN A 128 5.65 12.94 2.42
N GLU A 129 5.09 14.15 2.37
CA GLU A 129 4.09 14.61 3.34
C GLU A 129 2.78 13.82 3.20
N THR A 130 2.25 13.69 1.98
CA THR A 130 1.05 12.89 1.70
C THR A 130 1.25 11.45 2.16
N PHE A 131 2.39 10.85 1.86
CA PHE A 131 2.67 9.48 2.28
C PHE A 131 2.80 9.33 3.80
N ALA A 132 3.43 10.29 4.48
CA ALA A 132 3.53 10.28 5.93
C ALA A 132 2.16 10.49 6.60
N ARG A 133 1.32 11.38 6.06
CA ARG A 133 -0.01 11.66 6.58
C ARG A 133 -0.97 10.49 6.39
N VAL A 134 -1.04 9.93 5.18
CA VAL A 134 -2.03 8.90 4.81
C VAL A 134 -1.58 7.50 5.24
N PHE A 135 -0.30 7.18 5.10
CA PHE A 135 0.22 5.83 5.35
C PHE A 135 1.15 5.73 6.57
N GLY A 136 1.37 6.83 7.30
CA GLY A 136 2.30 6.87 8.42
C GLY A 136 1.92 6.00 9.62
N SER A 137 0.64 5.73 9.82
CA SER A 137 0.14 4.83 10.87
C SER A 137 0.10 3.36 10.44
N CYS A 138 0.23 3.06 9.15
CA CYS A 138 0.13 1.69 8.62
C CYS A 138 1.30 0.83 9.09
N GLN A 139 1.08 -0.44 9.41
CA GLN A 139 2.18 -1.35 9.77
C GLN A 139 3.27 -1.43 8.69
N TRP A 140 2.87 -1.31 7.43
CA TRP A 140 3.74 -1.14 6.29
C TRP A 140 3.01 -0.43 5.16
N ALA A 141 3.74 0.25 4.29
CA ALA A 141 3.23 0.84 3.07
C ALA A 141 4.34 1.01 2.03
N VAL A 142 3.96 1.03 0.76
CA VAL A 142 4.88 1.26 -0.36
C VAL A 142 4.43 2.52 -1.11
N MET A 143 5.38 3.42 -1.32
CA MET A 143 5.28 4.49 -2.30
C MET A 143 6.04 4.04 -3.55
N PHE A 144 5.42 4.15 -4.70
CA PHE A 144 6.03 3.91 -5.99
C PHE A 144 5.78 5.07 -6.94
N ILE A 145 6.80 5.43 -7.72
CA ILE A 145 6.77 6.51 -8.71
C ILE A 145 7.31 5.97 -10.03
N LEU A 146 6.60 6.25 -11.12
CA LEU A 146 7.05 6.02 -12.49
C LEU A 146 7.24 7.36 -13.21
N ALA A 147 8.46 7.62 -13.66
CA ALA A 147 8.78 8.77 -14.50
C ALA A 147 8.44 8.52 -15.98
N GLU A 148 8.41 9.60 -16.76
CA GLU A 148 8.19 9.57 -18.22
C GLU A 148 9.25 8.72 -18.94
N ASP A 149 10.49 8.75 -18.48
CA ASP A 149 11.64 8.02 -19.06
C ASP A 149 11.76 6.55 -18.61
N ASP A 150 10.67 5.99 -18.10
CA ASP A 150 10.56 4.64 -17.52
C ASP A 150 11.39 4.40 -16.24
N ASN A 151 12.04 5.44 -15.68
CA ASN A 151 12.72 5.29 -14.40
C ASN A 151 11.71 5.13 -13.26
N THR A 152 12.07 4.31 -12.28
CA THR A 152 11.18 3.97 -11.16
C THR A 152 11.81 4.30 -9.82
N PHE A 153 10.97 4.73 -8.89
CA PHE A 153 11.29 4.80 -7.47
C PHE A 153 10.32 3.93 -6.69
N ALA A 154 10.82 3.16 -5.72
CA ALA A 154 9.97 2.43 -4.80
C ALA A 154 10.57 2.46 -3.40
N LYS A 155 9.78 2.93 -2.44
CA LYS A 155 10.13 3.02 -1.02
C LYS A 155 9.14 2.21 -0.21
N LEU A 156 9.64 1.19 0.48
CA LEU A 156 8.90 0.44 1.49
C LEU A 156 9.15 1.07 2.86
N ARG A 157 8.07 1.48 3.52
CA ARG A 157 8.05 1.84 4.93
C ARG A 157 7.45 0.71 5.73
N PHE A 158 8.01 0.42 6.89
CA PHE A 158 7.42 -0.45 7.89
C PHE A 158 7.48 0.22 9.25
N ASN A 159 6.40 0.12 10.02
CA ASN A 159 6.23 0.70 11.35
C ASN A 159 6.22 -0.36 12.46
N VAL A 160 6.54 -1.62 12.12
CA VAL A 160 6.72 -2.70 13.10
C VAL A 160 8.08 -2.56 13.78
N GLY A 161 8.10 -2.21 15.07
CA GLY A 161 9.33 -2.01 15.84
C GLY A 161 9.82 -0.55 15.80
N PRO A 162 11.12 -0.25 15.67
CA PRO A 162 11.61 1.13 15.61
C PRO A 162 11.20 1.89 14.34
N GLY A 163 10.51 1.20 13.41
CA GLY A 163 10.20 1.67 12.07
C GLY A 163 11.44 1.79 11.19
N ALA A 164 11.29 1.60 9.88
CA ALA A 164 12.31 2.01 8.92
C ALA A 164 11.76 2.18 7.50
N ASP A 165 12.53 2.89 6.70
CA ASP A 165 12.31 3.07 5.26
C ASP A 165 13.44 2.40 4.48
N MET A 166 13.10 1.73 3.39
CA MET A 166 14.06 1.07 2.48
C MET A 166 13.63 1.24 1.03
N LEU A 167 14.60 1.56 0.16
CA LEU A 167 14.38 1.48 -1.28
C LEU A 167 14.37 0.03 -1.73
N ILE A 168 13.34 -0.35 -2.48
CA ILE A 168 13.15 -1.71 -2.97
C ILE A 168 13.25 -1.74 -4.50
N PRO A 169 13.86 -2.79 -5.09
CA PRO A 169 13.86 -2.93 -6.55
C PRO A 169 12.45 -3.12 -7.10
N VAL A 170 12.24 -2.67 -8.33
CA VAL A 170 11.00 -2.86 -9.09
C VAL A 170 11.25 -3.83 -10.24
N ARG A 171 10.31 -4.74 -10.49
CA ARG A 171 10.38 -5.67 -11.64
C ARG A 171 8.99 -5.97 -12.21
N VAL A 172 8.93 -6.21 -13.51
CA VAL A 172 7.75 -6.84 -14.13
C VAL A 172 7.94 -8.36 -14.10
N ASP A 173 6.97 -9.09 -13.57
CA ASP A 173 7.02 -10.54 -13.40
C ASP A 173 6.15 -11.24 -14.46
N TYR A 174 6.81 -11.73 -15.52
CA TYR A 174 6.19 -12.51 -16.60
C TYR A 174 6.03 -14.00 -16.25
N GLY A 175 6.40 -14.42 -15.04
CA GLY A 175 6.28 -15.82 -14.59
C GLY A 175 4.87 -16.20 -14.14
N CYS A 176 4.04 -15.21 -13.80
CA CYS A 176 2.63 -15.39 -13.45
C CYS A 176 1.73 -15.30 -14.68
N GLN A 177 0.52 -15.86 -14.61
CA GLN A 177 -0.50 -15.63 -15.64
C GLN A 177 -0.94 -14.16 -15.62
N PHE A 178 -1.14 -13.58 -16.80
CA PHE A 178 -1.59 -12.21 -16.97
C PHE A 178 -2.59 -12.10 -18.13
N GLY A 179 -3.50 -11.13 -18.03
CA GLY A 179 -4.57 -10.91 -19.01
C GLY A 179 -4.12 -10.05 -20.20
N PRO A 180 -4.93 -9.99 -21.27
CA PRO A 180 -4.72 -9.04 -22.36
C PRO A 180 -4.83 -7.58 -21.88
N THR A 181 -4.38 -6.63 -22.70
CA THR A 181 -4.69 -5.22 -22.49
C THR A 181 -6.16 -4.96 -22.82
N ASP A 182 -6.77 -4.01 -22.13
CA ASP A 182 -8.16 -3.61 -22.33
C ASP A 182 -8.25 -2.09 -22.34
N HIS A 183 -7.94 -1.49 -23.50
CA HIS A 183 -7.85 -0.05 -23.64
C HIS A 183 -9.20 0.66 -23.44
N ASP A 184 -10.31 0.01 -23.81
CA ASP A 184 -11.65 0.60 -23.68
C ASP A 184 -12.03 0.79 -22.21
N SER A 185 -11.78 -0.23 -21.36
CA SER A 185 -12.02 -0.08 -19.91
C SER A 185 -11.04 0.87 -19.25
N TRP A 186 -9.80 0.90 -19.72
CA TRP A 186 -8.76 1.82 -19.24
C TRP A 186 -9.09 3.28 -19.56
N ASP A 187 -9.62 3.55 -20.73
CA ASP A 187 -10.07 4.89 -21.14
C ASP A 187 -11.25 5.35 -20.30
N ALA A 188 -12.25 4.49 -20.11
CA ALA A 188 -13.40 4.80 -19.27
C ALA A 188 -12.99 5.09 -17.82
N GLU A 189 -12.08 4.30 -17.25
CA GLU A 189 -11.56 4.52 -15.90
C GLU A 189 -10.76 5.82 -15.80
N TYR A 190 -9.92 6.12 -16.79
CA TYR A 190 -9.15 7.35 -16.81
C TYR A 190 -10.06 8.58 -16.86
N GLU A 191 -11.02 8.61 -17.79
CA GLU A 191 -11.96 9.72 -17.96
C GLU A 191 -12.86 9.94 -16.74
N GLN A 192 -13.26 8.85 -16.07
CA GLN A 192 -14.08 8.93 -14.86
C GLN A 192 -13.30 9.46 -13.65
N ASN A 193 -12.03 9.09 -13.52
CA ASN A 193 -11.28 9.30 -12.29
C ASN A 193 -10.31 10.47 -12.36
N VAL A 194 -9.76 10.79 -13.52
CA VAL A 194 -8.68 11.79 -13.64
C VAL A 194 -9.27 13.14 -14.07
N ILE A 195 -9.42 14.04 -13.10
CA ILE A 195 -10.01 15.36 -13.32
C ILE A 195 -8.88 16.40 -13.37
N GLU A 196 -8.59 16.91 -14.56
CA GLU A 196 -7.62 18.00 -14.73
C GLU A 196 -8.18 19.30 -14.15
N ILE A 197 -7.39 19.97 -13.31
CA ILE A 197 -7.70 21.31 -12.82
C ILE A 197 -6.84 22.36 -13.55
N PRO A 198 -7.44 23.34 -14.27
CA PRO A 198 -6.67 24.35 -14.98
C PRO A 198 -5.84 25.23 -14.05
N TRP A 199 -4.57 25.44 -14.40
CA TRP A 199 -3.64 26.34 -13.70
C TRP A 199 -4.17 27.80 -13.54
N ALA A 200 -5.17 28.21 -14.31
CA ALA A 200 -5.74 29.56 -14.22
C ALA A 200 -6.70 29.76 -13.03
N SER A 201 -7.18 28.67 -12.41
CA SER A 201 -7.95 28.71 -11.16
C SER A 201 -7.04 28.83 -9.93
N THR A 202 -5.72 28.88 -10.14
CA THR A 202 -4.71 29.23 -9.12
C THR A 202 -4.68 30.76 -8.88
N SER A 203 -5.84 31.40 -8.83
CA SER A 203 -5.98 32.80 -8.46
C SER A 203 -6.04 32.93 -6.95
N ALA A 204 -4.93 33.32 -6.32
CA ALA A 204 -4.73 33.71 -4.90
C ALA A 204 -5.23 32.75 -3.79
N ASP A 205 -6.36 32.07 -3.95
CA ASP A 205 -6.95 31.11 -3.01
C ASP A 205 -6.21 29.77 -3.02
N ALA A 206 -5.71 29.28 -4.16
CA ALA A 206 -4.94 28.04 -4.21
C ALA A 206 -3.47 28.17 -3.72
N LEU A 207 -2.92 29.39 -3.70
CA LEU A 207 -1.61 29.67 -3.10
C LEU A 207 -1.73 30.01 -1.60
N ASN A 208 -2.90 30.49 -1.13
CA ASN A 208 -3.21 30.59 0.30
C ASN A 208 -3.66 29.24 0.90
N LEU A 209 -4.25 28.32 0.12
CA LEU A 209 -4.55 26.95 0.60
C LEU A 209 -3.31 26.09 0.84
N ALA A 210 -2.16 26.43 0.25
CA ALA A 210 -0.87 25.79 0.52
C ALA A 210 -0.17 26.39 1.76
N GLY A 211 -0.73 27.43 2.37
CA GLY A 211 -0.16 28.09 3.53
C GLY A 211 -1.15 29.05 4.17
N SER A 212 -1.78 28.60 5.25
CA SER A 212 -2.69 29.29 6.16
C SER A 212 -4.17 29.36 5.75
N GLU A 213 -5.00 28.78 6.64
CA GLU A 213 -6.46 28.96 6.80
C GLU A 213 -7.44 27.94 6.16
N HIS A 214 -7.04 26.68 6.01
CA HIS A 214 -8.01 25.55 5.98
C HIS A 214 -7.62 24.42 6.95
N ASP A 215 -7.11 24.81 8.12
CA ASP A 215 -6.78 23.94 9.27
C ASP A 215 -8.01 23.50 10.08
N GLU A 216 -9.25 23.84 9.68
CA GLU A 216 -10.46 23.50 10.46
C GLU A 216 -11.51 22.63 9.71
N PHE A 217 -11.34 22.34 8.42
CA PHE A 217 -12.33 21.54 7.65
C PHE A 217 -11.97 20.04 7.53
N TRP A 218 -10.68 19.71 7.64
CA TRP A 218 -10.23 18.32 7.81
C TRP A 218 -10.42 17.80 9.25
N ASP A 219 -10.89 18.65 10.16
CA ASP A 219 -11.07 18.29 11.58
C ASP A 219 -12.45 17.63 11.84
N ASP A 220 -13.46 17.87 10.98
CA ASP A 220 -14.87 17.57 11.32
C ASP A 220 -15.50 16.36 10.58
N LEU A 221 -14.81 15.74 9.61
CA LEU A 221 -15.32 14.56 8.89
C LEU A 221 -14.32 13.41 8.71
N VAL A 222 -13.22 13.44 9.45
CA VAL A 222 -12.51 12.20 9.78
C VAL A 222 -13.54 11.35 10.53
N VAL A 223 -14.03 10.25 9.93
CA VAL A 223 -14.58 9.12 10.69
C VAL A 223 -13.55 8.88 11.78
N SER A 224 -13.82 9.32 13.00
CA SER A 224 -12.77 9.75 13.92
C SER A 224 -11.69 8.69 13.93
N ASN A 225 -10.42 9.03 13.67
CA ASN A 225 -9.34 8.03 13.70
C ASN A 225 -9.39 7.25 15.03
N ASP A 226 -9.90 7.90 16.09
CA ASP A 226 -10.29 7.31 17.36
C ASP A 226 -11.27 6.12 17.24
N MET A 227 -12.28 6.17 16.38
CA MET A 227 -13.25 5.09 16.17
C MET A 227 -12.67 3.90 15.38
N ILE A 228 -11.84 4.16 14.36
CA ILE A 228 -11.14 3.11 13.59
C ILE A 228 -10.04 2.47 14.45
N ASP A 229 -9.27 3.27 15.17
CA ASP A 229 -8.24 2.80 16.10
C ASP A 229 -8.87 2.04 17.28
N GLN A 230 -10.01 2.46 17.81
CA GLN A 230 -10.75 1.72 18.84
C GLN A 230 -11.24 0.38 18.32
N LEU A 231 -11.76 0.32 17.09
CA LEU A 231 -12.19 -0.92 16.46
C LEU A 231 -11.01 -1.88 16.21
N GLU A 232 -9.84 -1.36 15.82
CA GLU A 232 -8.60 -2.13 15.66
C GLU A 232 -7.96 -2.54 17.01
N ALA A 233 -8.17 -1.77 18.07
CA ALA A 233 -7.73 -2.08 19.42
C ALA A 233 -8.61 -3.14 20.13
N LEU A 234 -9.85 -3.36 19.68
CA LEU A 234 -10.71 -4.43 20.18
C LEU A 234 -10.14 -5.81 19.84
N ASP A 235 -10.33 -6.79 20.73
CA ASP A 235 -9.95 -8.16 20.40
C ASP A 235 -10.80 -8.70 19.22
N PRO A 236 -10.29 -9.67 18.44
CA PRO A 236 -10.94 -10.12 17.22
C PRO A 236 -12.35 -10.69 17.39
N ALA A 237 -12.69 -11.23 18.57
CA ALA A 237 -14.02 -11.78 18.83
C ALA A 237 -15.02 -10.67 19.16
N THR A 238 -14.62 -9.68 19.95
CA THR A 238 -15.45 -8.52 20.27
C THR A 238 -15.70 -7.65 19.03
N ARG A 239 -14.69 -7.44 18.19
CA ARG A 239 -14.84 -6.75 16.90
C ARG A 239 -15.90 -7.39 16.02
N ARG A 240 -15.93 -8.72 15.97
CA ARG A 240 -16.89 -9.47 15.16
C ARG A 240 -18.32 -9.37 15.72
N SER A 241 -18.46 -9.37 17.05
CA SER A 241 -19.76 -9.16 17.70
C SER A 241 -20.33 -7.77 17.48
N VAL A 242 -19.48 -6.74 17.47
CA VAL A 242 -19.89 -5.35 17.19
C VAL A 242 -20.35 -5.20 15.75
N MET A 243 -19.63 -5.80 14.80
CA MET A 243 -20.00 -5.80 13.38
C MET A 243 -21.30 -6.56 13.12
N ASP A 244 -21.50 -7.70 13.78
CA ASP A 244 -22.74 -8.48 13.69
C ASP A 244 -23.95 -7.75 14.32
N GLU A 245 -23.73 -6.92 15.34
CA GLU A 245 -24.78 -6.09 15.95
C GLU A 245 -25.17 -4.89 15.06
N LEU A 246 -24.20 -4.24 14.43
CA LEU A 246 -24.43 -3.12 13.50
C LEU A 246 -25.14 -3.58 12.22
N ALA A 247 -24.80 -4.76 11.71
CA ALA A 247 -25.48 -5.37 10.56
C ALA A 247 -26.95 -5.73 10.83
N GLN A 248 -27.38 -5.76 12.11
CA GLN A 248 -28.75 -6.08 12.52
C GLN A 248 -29.60 -4.83 12.84
N ARG A 249 -29.04 -3.62 12.71
CA ARG A 249 -29.75 -2.34 12.91
C ARG A 249 -29.87 -1.54 11.61
N PRO A 250 -30.76 -1.96 10.68
CA PRO A 250 -30.96 -1.28 9.41
C PRO A 250 -31.51 0.15 9.56
N ASP A 251 -32.08 0.49 10.72
CA ASP A 251 -32.61 1.81 11.10
C ASP A 251 -31.53 2.90 11.25
N LEU A 252 -30.25 2.53 11.30
CA LEU A 252 -29.13 3.47 11.28
C LEU A 252 -28.67 3.86 9.86
N TRP A 253 -29.25 3.23 8.82
CA TRP A 253 -28.82 3.38 7.42
C TRP A 253 -29.90 3.93 6.49
N ASP A 254 -31.15 4.05 6.97
CA ASP A 254 -32.26 4.67 6.25
C ASP A 254 -32.48 6.11 6.76
N ASP A 255 -31.73 7.08 6.21
CA ASP A 255 -32.16 8.48 6.23
C ASP A 255 -32.91 8.77 4.91
N GLU A 256 -34.21 8.44 4.89
CA GLU A 256 -35.14 9.01 3.92
C GLU A 256 -35.19 10.52 4.15
N SER A 257 -34.72 11.27 3.15
CA SER A 257 -34.88 12.71 3.00
C SER A 257 -36.28 13.18 3.40
N GLU A 258 -36.41 13.88 4.53
CA GLU A 258 -37.59 14.70 4.80
C GLU A 258 -37.61 15.88 3.82
N VAL A 259 -38.41 15.71 2.77
CA VAL A 259 -38.90 16.79 1.91
C VAL A 259 -39.71 17.76 2.77
N PHE A 260 -39.17 18.95 3.05
CA PHE A 260 -40.00 20.06 3.53
C PHE A 260 -40.53 20.88 2.35
N ILE A 261 -41.86 20.94 2.33
CA ILE A 261 -42.75 21.72 1.44
C ILE A 261 -42.58 23.22 1.68
#